data_AF-A0A1F5WZL3-F1
#
_entry.id   AF-A0A1F5WZL3-F1
#
_cell.length_a   1.000
_cell.length_b   1.000
_cell.length_c   1.000
_cell.angle_alpha   90.00
_cell.angle_beta   90.00
_cell.angle_gamma   90.00
#
_symmetry.space_group_name_H-M   'P 1'
#
loop_
_entity.id
_entity.type
_entity.pdbx_description
1 polymer ?
#
loop_
_entity_poly.entity_id
_entity_poly.type
_entity_poly.pdbx_seq_one_letter_code
_entity_poly.pdbx_strand_id
1 'polypeptide(L)'
;MIFVIGLPILVIVFSWADWFRYASDFLDYFFLSLSGLSLVGVVATIGAGLAFLVGCILPKKWQNSGTAKLIAMRDINGIKGSFVLGTGSIESKQYYFFYKEQGGGFVPGKVEVSDNVVIYEEGREDGALKSFSREFSNPIFWFFGVVSSERYEFFIPKGSIRTGFVL
;
A
#
# COMPACT_ATOMS: atom_id res chain seq x y z
N MET A 1 8.78 15.52 4.32
CA MET A 1 7.99 16.39 5.22
C MET A 1 8.73 17.59 5.81
N ILE A 2 10.06 17.54 6.02
CA ILE A 2 10.80 18.57 6.79
C ILE A 2 10.66 20.00 6.26
N PHE A 3 10.64 20.24 4.95
CA PHE A 3 10.56 21.61 4.42
C PHE A 3 9.15 22.22 4.39
N VAL A 4 8.09 21.43 4.15
CA VAL A 4 6.69 21.94 4.12
C VAL A 4 6.12 22.12 5.52
N ILE A 5 6.60 21.37 6.52
CA ILE A 5 6.20 21.53 7.91
C ILE A 5 7.20 22.43 8.67
N GLY A 6 8.49 22.31 8.38
CA GLY A 6 9.54 23.04 9.11
C GLY A 6 9.58 24.53 8.82
N LEU A 7 9.28 24.98 7.59
CA LEU A 7 9.30 26.41 7.26
C LEU A 7 8.13 27.19 7.92
N PRO A 8 6.87 26.70 7.92
CA PRO A 8 5.80 27.29 8.71
C PRO A 8 6.09 27.29 10.21
N ILE A 9 6.64 26.19 10.76
CA ILE A 9 7.01 26.12 12.17
C ILE A 9 8.11 27.14 12.49
N LEU A 10 9.13 27.29 11.64
CA LEU A 10 10.20 28.29 11.83
C LEU A 10 9.66 29.71 11.84
N VAL A 11 8.78 30.06 10.89
CA VAL A 11 8.14 31.38 10.85
C VAL A 11 7.33 31.62 12.11
N ILE A 12 6.59 30.62 12.59
CA ILE A 12 5.76 30.73 13.79
C ILE A 12 6.60 30.83 15.07
N VAL A 13 7.71 30.08 15.18
CA VAL A 13 8.66 30.17 16.30
C VAL A 13 9.36 31.54 16.32
N PHE A 14 9.72 32.07 15.16
CA PHE A 14 10.31 33.41 15.06
C PHE A 14 9.28 34.51 15.39
N SER A 15 8.03 34.37 14.95
CA SER A 15 6.95 35.32 15.26
C SER A 15 6.42 35.20 16.69
N TRP A 16 6.63 34.06 17.37
CA TRP A 16 6.25 33.83 18.76
C TRP A 16 6.88 34.84 19.72
N ALA A 17 8.14 35.20 19.48
CA ALA A 17 8.86 36.16 20.32
C ALA A 17 8.24 37.57 20.25
N ASP A 18 7.71 37.99 19.11
CA ASP A 18 7.07 39.30 18.94
C ASP A 18 5.62 39.31 19.43
N TRP A 19 4.88 38.21 19.30
CA TRP A 19 3.50 38.12 19.79
C TRP A 19 3.39 38.20 21.30
N PHE A 20 4.31 37.60 22.05
CA PHE A 20 4.30 37.68 23.52
C PHE A 20 4.64 39.06 24.08
N ARG A 21 5.11 40.00 23.25
CA ARG A 21 5.34 41.39 23.67
C ARG A 21 4.04 42.17 23.88
N TYR A 22 2.93 41.66 23.34
CA TYR A 22 1.59 42.25 23.49
C TYR A 22 0.79 41.64 24.64
N ALA A 23 1.32 40.62 25.31
CA ALA A 23 0.66 39.98 26.44
C ALA A 23 0.97 40.75 27.73
N SER A 24 -0.07 41.16 28.46
CA SER A 24 0.07 41.83 29.76
C SER A 24 -0.18 40.88 30.93
N ASP A 25 -1.19 40.02 30.81
CA ASP A 25 -1.64 39.14 31.89
C ASP A 25 -1.68 37.67 31.47
N PHE A 26 -1.79 36.76 32.45
CA PHE A 26 -1.82 35.31 32.23
C PHE A 26 -2.84 34.86 31.17
N LEU A 27 -4.03 35.46 31.14
CA LEU A 27 -5.06 35.12 30.17
C LEU A 27 -4.62 35.48 28.74
N ASP A 28 -3.89 36.58 28.54
CA ASP A 28 -3.36 36.97 27.23
C ASP A 28 -2.37 35.92 26.72
N TYR A 29 -1.45 35.47 27.58
CA TYR A 29 -0.49 34.40 27.26
C TYR A 29 -1.20 33.09 26.89
N PHE A 30 -2.25 32.73 27.63
CA PHE A 30 -3.03 31.53 27.38
C PHE A 30 -3.78 31.60 26.03
N PHE A 31 -4.46 32.70 25.73
CA PHE A 31 -5.20 32.83 24.47
C PHE A 31 -4.29 33.01 23.24
N LEU A 32 -3.16 33.70 23.38
CA LEU A 32 -2.16 33.84 22.31
C LEU A 32 -1.51 32.50 21.97
N SER A 33 -1.17 31.69 22.98
CA SER A 33 -0.61 30.35 22.73
C SER A 33 -1.64 29.40 22.08
N LEU A 34 -2.90 29.44 22.54
CA LEU A 34 -3.98 28.63 21.96
C LEU A 34 -4.28 29.00 20.50
N SER A 35 -4.33 30.29 20.19
CA SER A 35 -4.54 30.79 18.83
C SER A 35 -3.34 30.52 17.90
N GLY A 36 -2.11 30.62 18.42
CA GLY A 36 -0.91 30.22 17.69
C GLY A 36 -0.94 28.73 17.31
N LEU A 37 -1.31 27.86 18.26
CA LEU A 37 -1.41 26.42 18.02
C LEU A 37 -2.49 26.08 16.99
N SER A 38 -3.66 26.73 17.06
CA SER A 38 -4.74 26.50 16.10
C SER A 38 -4.34 26.94 14.69
N LEU A 39 -3.61 28.06 14.55
CA LEU A 39 -3.12 28.54 13.26
C LEU A 39 -2.09 27.57 12.65
N VAL A 40 -1.17 27.01 13.45
CA VAL A 40 -0.28 25.92 13.01
C VAL A 40 -1.09 24.76 12.45
N GLY A 41 -2.12 24.33 13.20
CA GLY A 41 -2.99 23.23 12.77
C GLY A 41 -3.67 23.50 11.43
N VAL A 42 -4.20 24.71 11.23
CA VAL A 42 -4.85 25.11 9.97
C VAL A 42 -3.85 25.11 8.82
N VAL A 43 -2.68 25.74 8.99
CA VAL A 43 -1.64 25.79 7.95
C VAL A 43 -1.13 24.39 7.59
N ALA A 44 -0.90 23.54 8.59
CA ALA A 44 -0.49 22.16 8.38
C ALA A 44 -1.56 21.36 7.61
N THR A 45 -2.84 21.54 7.93
CA THR A 45 -3.95 20.86 7.25
C THR A 45 -4.06 21.30 5.79
N ILE A 46 -3.96 22.61 5.51
CA ILE A 46 -3.96 23.14 4.14
C ILE A 46 -2.76 22.61 3.35
N GLY A 47 -1.56 22.65 3.94
CA GLY A 47 -0.35 22.13 3.30
C GLY A 47 -0.43 20.63 2.99
N ALA A 48 -0.97 19.84 3.93
CA ALA A 48 -1.20 18.40 3.72
C ALA A 48 -2.24 18.15 2.61
N GLY A 49 -3.33 18.91 2.59
CA GLY A 49 -4.35 18.82 1.55
C GLY A 49 -3.80 19.15 0.16
N LEU A 50 -3.03 20.23 0.02
CA LEU A 50 -2.38 20.59 -1.23
C LEU A 50 -1.36 19.52 -1.66
N ALA A 51 -0.55 19.02 -0.74
CA ALA A 51 0.39 17.94 -1.03
C ALA A 51 -0.33 16.71 -1.58
N PHE A 52 -1.43 16.29 -0.93
CA PHE A 52 -2.25 15.17 -1.37
C PHE A 52 -2.81 15.36 -2.79
N LEU A 53 -3.35 16.54 -3.10
CA LEU A 53 -3.86 16.86 -4.44
C LEU A 53 -2.76 16.76 -5.51
N VAL A 54 -1.56 17.25 -5.20
CA VAL A 54 -0.40 17.09 -6.09
C VAL A 54 -0.04 15.62 -6.24
N GLY A 55 -0.01 14.84 -5.15
CA GLY A 55 0.23 13.40 -5.17
C GLY A 55 -0.78 12.60 -6.01
N CYS A 56 -2.02 13.07 -6.15
CA CYS A 56 -3.00 12.47 -7.05
C CYS A 56 -2.59 12.56 -8.52
N ILE A 57 -2.01 13.69 -8.93
CA ILE A 57 -1.68 14.03 -10.32
C ILE A 57 -0.30 13.49 -10.73
N LEU A 58 0.62 13.31 -9.77
CA LEU A 58 1.99 12.87 -10.07
C LEU A 58 2.04 11.50 -10.77
N PRO A 59 2.98 11.30 -11.71
CA PRO A 59 3.10 10.07 -12.47
C PRO A 59 3.48 8.89 -11.57
N LYS A 60 2.75 7.78 -11.75
CA LYS A 60 2.90 6.53 -10.99
C LYS A 60 3.18 5.40 -11.96
N LYS A 61 4.10 4.50 -11.59
CA LYS A 61 4.45 3.32 -12.39
C LYS A 61 4.25 2.06 -11.56
N TRP A 62 3.95 0.96 -12.24
CA TRP A 62 3.97 -0.36 -11.64
C TRP A 62 5.42 -0.83 -11.58
N GLN A 63 5.89 -1.13 -10.38
CA GLN A 63 7.21 -1.69 -10.13
C GLN A 63 7.05 -3.12 -9.65
N ASN A 64 7.85 -4.04 -10.22
CA ASN A 64 7.86 -5.42 -9.78
C ASN A 64 8.39 -5.48 -8.34
N SER A 65 7.50 -5.85 -7.42
CA SER A 65 7.76 -5.95 -6.00
C SER A 65 8.31 -7.32 -5.62
N GLY A 66 8.02 -8.34 -6.44
CA GLY A 66 8.55 -9.67 -6.24
C GLY A 66 8.01 -10.68 -7.24
N THR A 67 8.75 -11.76 -7.42
CA THR A 67 8.29 -12.94 -8.15
C THR A 67 8.43 -14.14 -7.22
N ALA A 68 7.30 -14.79 -6.92
CA ALA A 68 7.25 -15.98 -6.09
C ALA A 68 6.90 -17.18 -6.96
N LYS A 69 7.66 -18.27 -6.80
CA LYS A 69 7.32 -19.55 -7.44
C LYS A 69 6.18 -20.20 -6.66
N LEU A 70 5.12 -20.55 -7.38
CA LEU A 70 3.98 -21.27 -6.84
C LEU A 70 4.17 -22.76 -7.07
N ILE A 71 3.69 -23.56 -6.14
CA ILE A 71 3.93 -25.00 -6.15
C ILE A 71 2.63 -25.73 -6.45
N ALA A 72 2.74 -26.77 -7.28
CA ALA A 72 1.66 -27.70 -7.52
C ALA A 72 1.36 -28.53 -6.26
N MET A 73 0.09 -28.59 -5.87
CA MET A 73 -0.32 -29.50 -4.81
C MET A 73 -0.13 -30.94 -5.30
N ARG A 74 0.55 -31.76 -4.50
CA ARG A 74 0.66 -33.18 -4.78
C ARG A 74 -0.70 -33.83 -4.56
N ASP A 75 -1.14 -34.64 -5.52
CA ASP A 75 -2.28 -35.52 -5.33
C ASP A 75 -1.96 -36.55 -4.22
N ILE A 76 -3.00 -37.12 -3.60
CA ILE A 76 -2.95 -38.17 -2.57
C ILE A 76 -2.03 -39.34 -2.97
N ASN A 77 -1.88 -39.56 -4.28
CA ASN A 77 -1.09 -40.65 -4.85
C ASN A 77 0.40 -40.32 -5.02
N GLY A 78 0.88 -39.11 -4.66
CA GLY A 78 2.30 -38.76 -4.57
C GLY A 78 3.13 -38.73 -5.86
N ILE A 79 2.60 -39.22 -6.98
CA ILE A 79 3.37 -39.47 -8.22
C ILE A 79 3.31 -38.30 -9.22
N LYS A 80 2.22 -37.52 -9.24
CA LYS A 80 2.07 -36.29 -10.06
C LYS A 80 1.29 -35.25 -9.29
N GLY A 81 1.86 -34.06 -9.10
CA GLY A 81 1.15 -32.89 -8.58
C GLY A 81 0.54 -32.10 -9.73
N SER A 82 -0.71 -31.68 -9.60
CA SER A 82 -1.32 -30.71 -10.52
C SER A 82 -1.29 -29.35 -9.86
N PHE A 83 -0.90 -28.31 -10.60
CA PHE A 83 -1.06 -26.96 -10.09
C PHE A 83 -2.55 -26.65 -9.99
N VAL A 84 -3.01 -26.26 -8.79
CA VAL A 84 -4.40 -25.92 -8.53
C VAL A 84 -4.41 -24.56 -7.86
N LEU A 85 -5.08 -23.60 -8.50
CA LEU A 85 -5.41 -22.33 -7.86
C LEU A 85 -6.77 -22.48 -7.19
N GLY A 86 -6.77 -22.55 -5.86
CA GLY A 86 -7.99 -22.70 -5.09
C GLY A 86 -8.76 -21.39 -5.06
N THR A 87 -10.08 -21.47 -5.22
CA THR A 87 -11.00 -20.35 -5.02
C THR A 87 -11.92 -20.66 -3.85
N GLY A 88 -12.08 -19.70 -2.93
CA GLY A 88 -12.99 -19.85 -1.80
C GLY A 88 -13.44 -18.49 -1.28
N SER A 89 -14.45 -18.48 -0.42
CA SER A 89 -14.97 -17.25 0.17
C SER A 89 -14.85 -17.25 1.69
N ILE A 90 -14.42 -16.14 2.26
CA ILE A 90 -14.44 -15.87 3.70
C ILE A 90 -15.28 -14.60 3.89
N GLU A 91 -16.31 -14.65 4.74
CA GLU A 91 -17.13 -13.47 5.07
C GLU A 91 -17.67 -12.72 3.82
N SER A 92 -18.14 -13.46 2.82
CA SER A 92 -18.64 -12.95 1.52
C SER A 92 -17.59 -12.36 0.58
N LYS A 93 -16.30 -12.34 0.96
CA LYS A 93 -15.20 -11.95 0.08
C LYS A 93 -14.56 -13.19 -0.55
N GLN A 94 -14.33 -13.15 -1.86
CA GLN A 94 -13.66 -14.23 -2.57
C GLN A 94 -12.13 -14.07 -2.49
N TYR A 95 -11.44 -15.20 -2.34
CA TYR A 95 -9.99 -15.27 -2.24
C TYR A 95 -9.43 -16.38 -3.14
N TYR A 96 -8.26 -16.12 -3.71
CA TYR A 96 -7.39 -17.12 -4.29
C TYR A 96 -6.43 -17.64 -3.23
N PHE A 97 -6.42 -18.96 -3.03
CA PHE A 97 -5.53 -19.65 -2.10
C PHE A 97 -4.43 -20.38 -2.87
N PHE A 98 -3.19 -20.23 -2.42
CA PHE A 98 -2.01 -20.80 -3.07
C PHE A 98 -0.89 -21.09 -2.07
N TYR A 99 0.12 -21.83 -2.51
CA TYR A 99 1.35 -22.09 -1.75
C TYR A 99 2.55 -21.58 -2.53
N LYS A 100 3.43 -20.84 -1.84
CA LYS A 100 4.68 -20.32 -2.39
C LYS A 100 5.88 -21.07 -1.80
N GLU A 101 6.90 -21.27 -2.63
CA GLU A 101 8.20 -21.79 -2.20
C GLU A 101 8.99 -20.66 -1.51
N GLN A 102 9.46 -20.89 -0.29
CA GLN A 102 10.31 -19.93 0.41
C GLN A 102 11.33 -20.66 1.30
N GLY A 103 12.62 -20.47 1.02
CA GLY A 103 13.70 -20.98 1.87
C GLY A 103 13.70 -22.51 2.07
N GLY A 104 13.27 -23.28 1.07
CA GLY A 104 13.16 -24.74 1.16
C GLY A 104 11.90 -25.25 1.87
N GLY A 105 11.01 -24.35 2.29
CA GLY A 105 9.69 -24.66 2.83
C GLY A 105 8.54 -24.14 1.96
N PHE A 106 7.31 -24.42 2.40
CA PHE A 106 6.08 -24.02 1.73
C PHE A 106 5.27 -23.11 2.63
N VAL A 107 4.96 -21.91 2.13
CA VAL A 107 4.18 -20.93 2.89
C VAL A 107 2.82 -20.76 2.19
N PRO A 108 1.70 -20.96 2.91
CA PRO A 108 0.39 -20.66 2.36
C PRO A 108 0.22 -19.15 2.17
N GLY A 109 -0.49 -18.77 1.10
CA GLY A 109 -0.83 -17.40 0.77
C GLY A 109 -2.29 -17.29 0.34
N LYS A 110 -2.86 -16.09 0.51
CA LYS A 110 -4.17 -15.74 -0.01
C LYS A 110 -4.15 -14.34 -0.62
N VAL A 111 -4.89 -14.16 -1.71
CA VAL A 111 -5.09 -12.86 -2.38
C VAL A 111 -6.59 -12.65 -2.59
N GLU A 112 -7.11 -11.48 -2.21
CA GLU A 112 -8.51 -11.11 -2.43
C GLU A 112 -8.80 -10.96 -3.93
N VAL A 113 -9.91 -11.54 -4.39
CA VAL A 113 -10.36 -11.37 -5.78
C VAL A 113 -10.74 -9.91 -5.99
N SER A 114 -10.09 -9.25 -6.93
CA SER A 114 -10.33 -7.85 -7.29
C SER A 114 -9.87 -7.57 -8.72
N ASP A 115 -10.21 -6.40 -9.26
CA ASP A 115 -9.83 -5.96 -10.61
C ASP A 115 -8.30 -5.84 -10.80
N ASN A 116 -7.52 -5.84 -9.71
CA ASN A 116 -6.06 -5.78 -9.74
C ASN A 116 -5.40 -7.18 -9.75
N VAL A 117 -6.19 -8.24 -9.90
CA VAL A 117 -5.70 -9.62 -10.00
C VAL A 117 -5.96 -10.15 -11.40
N VAL A 118 -4.90 -10.56 -12.10
CA VAL A 118 -5.01 -11.16 -13.44
C VAL A 118 -4.41 -12.56 -13.42
N ILE A 119 -5.09 -13.50 -14.05
CA ILE A 119 -4.65 -14.90 -14.16
C ILE A 119 -4.39 -15.21 -15.63
N TYR A 120 -3.18 -15.68 -15.92
CA TYR A 120 -2.72 -16.11 -17.23
C TYR A 120 -2.51 -17.62 -17.21
N GLU A 121 -3.28 -18.35 -18.02
CA GLU A 121 -3.10 -19.78 -18.24
C GLU A 121 -2.17 -20.03 -19.44
N GLU A 122 -0.97 -20.55 -19.17
CA GLU A 122 0.08 -20.77 -20.16
C GLU A 122 0.43 -22.26 -20.30
N GLY A 123 1.09 -22.63 -21.39
CA GLY A 123 1.61 -23.98 -21.63
C GLY A 123 2.86 -24.29 -20.79
N ARG A 124 2.77 -24.09 -19.48
CA ARG A 124 3.85 -24.30 -18.49
C ARG A 124 3.47 -25.39 -17.50
N GLU A 125 4.45 -26.01 -16.86
CA GLU A 125 4.22 -27.04 -15.83
C GLU A 125 4.22 -26.45 -14.40
N ASP A 126 4.88 -25.31 -14.20
CA ASP A 126 5.03 -24.63 -12.92
C ASP A 126 4.08 -23.43 -12.79
N GLY A 127 3.84 -22.96 -11.56
CA GLY A 127 3.10 -21.74 -11.30
C GLY A 127 4.02 -20.61 -10.85
N ALA A 128 3.70 -19.37 -11.20
CA ALA A 128 4.41 -18.19 -10.71
C ALA A 128 3.43 -17.06 -10.36
N LEU A 129 3.74 -16.33 -9.30
CA LEU A 129 3.04 -15.12 -8.89
C LEU A 129 3.99 -13.94 -9.04
N LYS A 130 3.63 -12.96 -9.86
CA LYS A 130 4.29 -11.65 -9.91
C LYS A 130 3.45 -10.66 -9.12
N SER A 131 4.07 -10.01 -8.14
CA SER A 131 3.45 -8.90 -7.41
C SER A 131 4.03 -7.59 -7.92
N PHE A 132 3.16 -6.63 -8.16
CA PHE A 132 3.51 -5.28 -8.58
C PHE A 132 3.01 -4.31 -7.52
N SER A 133 3.91 -3.45 -7.05
CA SER A 133 3.56 -2.32 -6.21
C SER A 133 3.47 -1.08 -7.08
N ARG A 134 2.46 -0.25 -6.87
CA ARG A 134 2.36 1.05 -7.52
C ARG A 134 3.21 2.05 -6.76
N GLU A 135 4.27 2.51 -7.39
CA GLU A 135 5.18 3.50 -6.82
C GLU A 135 5.19 4.77 -7.66
N PHE A 136 5.59 5.89 -7.04
CA PHE A 136 5.84 7.10 -7.81
C PHE A 136 7.01 6.88 -8.77
N SER A 137 6.93 7.48 -9.96
CA SER A 137 8.00 7.33 -10.94
C SER A 137 9.35 7.88 -10.44
N ASN A 138 9.29 8.95 -9.64
CA ASN A 138 10.41 9.59 -8.96
C ASN A 138 10.29 9.41 -7.43
N PRO A 139 11.33 8.93 -6.72
CA PRO A 139 11.32 8.76 -5.27
C PRO A 139 11.00 10.03 -4.48
N ILE A 140 11.35 11.22 -5.00
CA ILE A 140 11.10 12.50 -4.33
C ILE A 140 9.60 12.78 -4.16
N PHE A 141 8.77 12.18 -5.04
CA PHE A 141 7.32 12.37 -5.03
C PHE A 141 6.62 11.71 -3.84
N TRP A 142 7.29 10.83 -3.08
CA TRP A 142 6.77 10.30 -1.81
C TRP A 142 6.41 11.41 -0.81
N PHE A 143 7.02 12.61 -0.93
CA PHE A 143 6.63 13.75 -0.10
C PHE A 143 5.15 14.16 -0.29
N PHE A 144 4.63 14.02 -1.51
CA PHE A 144 3.31 14.49 -1.89
C PHE A 144 2.21 13.45 -1.67
N GLY A 145 2.54 12.28 -1.13
CA GLY A 145 1.53 11.32 -0.75
C GLY A 145 2.07 9.91 -0.57
N VAL A 146 1.17 9.02 -0.19
CA VAL A 146 1.43 7.58 -0.13
C VAL A 146 0.60 6.92 -1.21
N VAL A 147 1.25 6.10 -2.04
CA VAL A 147 0.57 5.24 -3.00
C VAL A 147 0.52 3.85 -2.41
N SER A 148 -0.68 3.32 -2.21
CA SER A 148 -0.89 1.94 -1.80
C SER A 148 -1.84 1.32 -2.81
N SER A 149 -1.27 0.61 -3.76
CA SER A 149 -2.02 -0.19 -4.73
C SER A 149 -1.12 -1.33 -5.16
N GLU A 150 -1.61 -2.54 -4.97
CA GLU A 150 -0.92 -3.76 -5.32
C GLU A 150 -1.67 -4.42 -6.47
N ARG A 151 -0.92 -4.96 -7.43
CA ARG A 151 -1.43 -5.74 -8.54
C ARG A 151 -0.75 -7.09 -8.54
N TYR A 152 -1.54 -8.14 -8.75
CA TYR A 152 -1.08 -9.51 -8.71
C TYR A 152 -1.34 -10.18 -10.05
N GLU A 153 -0.30 -10.80 -10.61
CA GLU A 153 -0.40 -11.56 -11.86
C GLU A 153 0.01 -13.01 -11.60
N PHE A 154 -0.95 -13.91 -11.74
CA PHE A 154 -0.76 -15.35 -11.64
C PHE A 154 -0.46 -15.92 -13.02
N PHE A 155 0.64 -16.63 -13.18
CA PHE A 155 0.97 -17.39 -14.38
C PHE A 155 0.91 -18.87 -14.01
N ILE A 156 -0.08 -19.57 -14.54
CA ILE A 156 -0.42 -20.93 -14.11
C ILE A 156 -0.57 -21.86 -15.32
N PRO A 157 -0.41 -23.18 -15.15
CA PRO A 157 -0.71 -24.15 -16.20
C PRO A 157 -2.17 -24.10 -16.66
N LYS A 158 -2.43 -24.52 -17.90
CA LYS A 158 -3.80 -24.63 -18.42
C LYS A 158 -4.64 -25.64 -17.64
N GLY A 159 -5.88 -25.27 -17.29
CA GLY A 159 -6.81 -26.15 -16.59
C GLY A 159 -6.56 -26.23 -15.08
N SER A 160 -5.77 -25.30 -14.54
CA SER A 160 -5.43 -25.23 -13.11
C SER A 160 -6.46 -24.49 -12.28
N ILE A 161 -7.39 -23.77 -12.90
CA ILE A 161 -8.47 -23.08 -12.19
C ILE A 161 -9.54 -24.10 -11.80
N ARG A 162 -9.78 -24.25 -10.49
CA ARG A 162 -10.88 -25.06 -9.96
C ARG A 162 -11.85 -24.16 -9.20
N THR A 163 -13.08 -24.10 -9.69
CA THR A 163 -14.18 -23.39 -9.04
C THR A 163 -14.88 -24.33 -8.06
N GLY A 164 -15.03 -23.91 -6.80
CA GLY A 164 -15.94 -24.59 -5.86
C GLY A 164 -15.33 -25.25 -4.63
N PHE A 165 -14.32 -24.65 -3.98
CA PHE A 165 -14.05 -25.00 -2.58
C PHE A 165 -15.02 -24.23 -1.68
N VAL A 166 -16.14 -24.89 -1.36
CA VAL A 166 -17.00 -24.49 -0.24
C VAL A 166 -16.43 -25.17 1.00
N LEU A 167 -15.95 -24.37 1.95
CA LEU A 167 -15.57 -24.86 3.29
C LEU A 167 -16.83 -25.16 4.11
#